data_AF-A0A9W8TJ30-F1
#
_entry.id   AF-A0A9W8TJ30-F1
#
_cell.length_a   1.000
_cell.length_b   1.000
_cell.length_c   1.000
_cell.angle_alpha   90.00
_cell.angle_beta   90.00
_cell.angle_gamma   90.00
#
_symmetry.space_group_name_H-M   'P 1'
#
loop_
_entity.id
_entity.type
_entity.pdbx_description
1 polymer ?
#
loop_
_entity_poly.entity_id
_entity_poly.type
_entity_poly.pdbx_seq_one_letter_code
_entity_poly.pdbx_strand_id
1 'polypeptide(L)'
;MLAGIQAAGGIGSLKKVDRTQIRDRSGAAVPGQDTGPHGSGLPPAGVTPGGQEGNMADALARALQQRQVRTRGSDDEKSDDEW
;
A
#
# COMPACT_ATOMS: atom_id res chain seq x y z
N MET A 1 36.14 -2.39 10.25
CA MET A 1 34.73 -2.84 10.42
C MET A 1 34.67 -4.29 10.89
N LEU A 2 35.17 -5.26 10.12
CA LEU A 2 35.11 -6.70 10.48
C LEU A 2 35.84 -7.06 11.80
N ALA A 3 37.01 -6.46 12.05
CA ALA A 3 37.75 -6.67 13.30
C ALA A 3 36.96 -6.25 14.55
N GLY A 4 36.13 -5.20 14.46
CA GLY A 4 35.26 -4.78 15.55
C GLY A 4 34.11 -5.76 15.82
N ILE A 5 33.56 -6.38 14.76
CA ILE A 5 32.51 -7.41 14.88
C ILE A 5 33.07 -8.67 15.55
N GLN A 6 34.31 -9.06 15.21
CA GLN A 6 34.99 -10.19 15.83
C GLN A 6 35.33 -9.91 17.30
N ALA A 7 35.86 -8.73 17.62
CA ALA A 7 36.18 -8.33 18.99
C ALA A 7 34.93 -8.24 19.89
N ALA A 8 33.77 -7.87 19.33
CA ALA A 8 32.50 -7.79 20.05
C ALA A 8 31.82 -9.17 20.30
N GLY A 9 32.48 -10.28 19.96
CA GLY A 9 31.95 -11.65 20.18
C GLY A 9 31.05 -12.17 19.06
N GLY A 10 30.96 -11.45 17.93
CA GLY A 10 30.19 -11.88 16.76
C GLY A 10 28.71 -12.14 17.04
N ILE A 11 28.14 -13.16 16.40
CA ILE A 11 26.73 -13.52 16.58
C ILE A 11 26.46 -14.10 17.98
N GLY A 12 27.47 -14.69 18.62
CA GLY A 12 27.35 -15.32 19.94
C GLY A 12 27.11 -14.35 21.09
N SER A 13 27.38 -13.05 20.91
CA SER A 13 27.12 -12.02 21.91
C SER A 13 25.72 -11.40 21.82
N LEU A 14 24.90 -11.78 20.82
CA LEU A 14 23.55 -11.26 20.66
C LEU A 14 22.57 -11.94 21.63
N LYS A 15 21.73 -11.13 22.30
CA LYS A 15 20.66 -11.63 23.16
C LYS A 15 19.51 -12.18 22.32
N LYS A 16 18.97 -13.33 22.74
CA LYS A 16 17.76 -13.89 22.13
C LYS A 16 16.56 -13.00 22.44
N VAL A 17 15.86 -12.58 21.39
CA VAL A 17 14.61 -11.83 21.48
C VAL A 17 13.45 -12.82 21.54
N ASP A 18 12.42 -12.49 22.33
CA ASP A 18 11.18 -13.26 22.37
C ASP A 18 10.54 -13.29 20.98
N ARG A 19 10.06 -14.46 20.53
CA ARG A 19 9.45 -14.61 19.20
C ARG A 19 8.23 -13.72 19.00
N THR A 20 7.50 -13.40 20.06
CA THR A 20 6.36 -12.49 20.04
C THR A 20 6.75 -11.04 19.75
N GLN A 21 8.01 -10.68 20.00
CA GLN A 21 8.56 -9.35 19.74
C GLN A 21 9.31 -9.29 18.40
N ILE A 22 9.57 -10.43 17.76
CA ILE A 22 10.24 -10.48 16.45
C ILE A 22 9.23 -10.14 15.36
N ARG A 23 9.47 -9.05 14.64
CA ARG A 23 8.74 -8.72 13.40
C ARG A 23 9.39 -9.42 12.22
N ASP A 24 9.02 -10.67 11.98
CA ASP A 24 9.47 -11.45 10.82
C ASP A 24 8.82 -10.88 9.54
N ARG A 25 9.66 -10.41 8.61
CA ARG A 25 9.26 -9.87 7.29
C ARG A 25 9.74 -10.75 6.14
N SER A 26 10.05 -12.02 6.40
CA SER A 26 10.48 -12.97 5.36
C SER A 26 9.33 -13.43 4.44
N GLY A 27 8.08 -13.22 4.83
CA GLY A 27 6.90 -13.50 4.01
C GLY A 27 6.70 -12.52 2.85
N ALA A 28 5.92 -12.93 1.85
CA ALA A 28 5.56 -12.05 0.73
C ALA A 28 4.77 -10.83 1.23
N ALA A 29 5.21 -9.64 0.84
CA ALA A 29 4.51 -8.40 1.16
C ALA A 29 3.23 -8.28 0.32
N VAL A 30 2.08 -8.56 0.92
CA VAL A 30 0.77 -8.35 0.29
C VAL A 30 0.32 -6.92 0.59
N PRO A 31 -0.02 -6.11 -0.44
CA PRO A 31 -0.55 -4.76 -0.25
C PRO A 31 -1.76 -4.76 0.70
N GLY A 32 -1.78 -3.84 1.67
CA GLY A 32 -2.85 -3.71 2.68
C GLY A 32 -2.59 -4.42 4.02
N GLN A 33 -1.48 -5.16 4.15
CA GLN A 33 -1.01 -5.72 5.41
C GLN A 33 0.22 -4.95 5.91
N ASP A 34 0.03 -3.75 6.47
CA ASP A 34 1.10 -3.09 7.25
C ASP A 34 0.72 -2.98 8.74
N THR A 35 1.45 -3.72 9.56
CA THR A 35 1.34 -3.76 11.02
C THR A 35 2.21 -2.68 11.66
N GLY A 36 1.90 -1.39 11.47
CA GLY A 36 2.65 -0.23 11.98
C GLY A 36 3.04 -0.25 13.49
N PRO A 37 3.84 0.69 13.99
CA PRO A 37 5.29 0.46 14.14
C PRO A 37 5.84 0.62 15.56
N HIS A 38 7.12 0.27 15.74
CA HIS A 38 8.00 1.03 16.64
C HIS A 38 9.24 1.50 15.85
N GLY A 39 9.35 2.80 15.62
CA GLY A 39 10.55 3.45 15.07
C GLY A 39 10.57 3.76 13.57
N SER A 40 9.54 3.41 12.81
CA SER A 40 9.46 3.85 11.41
C SER A 40 9.07 5.32 11.37
N GLY A 41 9.92 6.18 10.82
CA GLY A 41 9.54 7.52 10.37
C GLY A 41 8.57 7.49 9.17
N LEU A 42 7.66 6.53 9.13
CA LEU A 42 6.60 6.39 8.14
C LEU A 42 5.27 6.64 8.85
N PRO A 43 4.40 7.49 8.28
CA PRO A 43 3.23 7.95 8.99
C PRO A 43 2.17 6.83 9.02
N PRO A 44 1.26 6.83 10.04
CA PRO A 44 0.34 5.73 10.31
C PRO A 44 -0.54 5.37 9.12
N ALA A 45 -1.01 4.12 9.05
CA ALA A 45 -1.96 3.69 8.03
C ALA A 45 -3.16 4.66 8.01
N GLY A 46 -3.32 5.36 6.88
CA GLY A 46 -4.28 6.47 6.70
C GLY A 46 -3.65 7.77 6.19
N VAL A 47 -2.33 7.93 6.25
CA VAL A 47 -1.62 9.08 5.68
C VAL A 47 -0.80 8.64 4.48
N THR A 48 -1.45 8.72 3.32
CA THR A 48 -0.77 8.70 2.03
C THR A 48 0.10 9.96 1.91
N PRO A 49 1.35 9.87 1.44
CA PRO A 49 2.09 11.06 1.04
C PRO A 49 1.48 11.55 -0.29
N GLY A 50 0.47 12.42 -0.16
CA GLY A 50 -0.19 13.07 -1.29
C GLY A 50 -1.70 12.86 -1.31
N GLY A 51 -2.44 13.85 -0.79
CA GLY A 51 -3.84 14.08 -1.18
C GLY A 51 -4.87 13.60 -0.17
N GLN A 52 -5.30 14.53 0.69
CA GLN A 52 -6.62 14.53 1.31
C GLN A 52 -7.70 14.73 0.23
N GLU A 53 -8.03 13.75 -0.62
CA GLU A 53 -9.09 13.96 -1.61
C GLU A 53 -9.95 12.71 -1.83
N GLY A 54 -10.94 12.52 -0.95
CA GLY A 54 -12.06 11.59 -1.14
C GLY A 54 -11.76 10.17 -0.69
N ASN A 55 -12.66 9.61 0.12
CA ASN A 55 -12.59 8.21 0.50
C ASN A 55 -12.62 7.34 -0.78
N MET A 56 -12.04 6.13 -0.76
CA MET A 56 -12.04 5.22 -1.92
C MET A 56 -13.44 5.03 -2.55
N ALA A 57 -14.49 5.13 -1.73
CA ALA A 57 -15.88 5.13 -2.17
C ALA A 57 -16.24 6.31 -3.10
N ASP A 58 -15.77 7.51 -2.80
CA ASP A 58 -15.98 8.71 -3.63
C ASP A 58 -15.20 8.61 -4.95
N ALA A 59 -13.97 8.09 -4.90
CA ALA A 59 -13.18 7.82 -6.09
C ALA A 59 -13.86 6.79 -7.01
N LEU A 60 -14.44 5.74 -6.42
CA LEU A 60 -15.19 4.72 -7.14
C LEU A 60 -16.49 5.28 -7.75
N ALA A 61 -17.23 6.11 -7.00
CA ALA A 61 -18.45 6.75 -7.48
C ALA A 61 -18.18 7.68 -8.69
N ARG A 62 -17.09 8.47 -8.64
CA ARG A 62 -16.68 9.33 -9.76
C ARG A 62 -16.24 8.52 -10.98
N ALA A 63 -15.52 7.41 -10.78
CA ALA A 63 -15.12 6.51 -11.87
C ALA A 63 -16.34 5.87 -12.57
N LEU A 64 -17.35 5.45 -11.79
CA LEU A 64 -18.62 4.91 -12.30
C LEU A 64 -19.40 5.96 -13.11
N GLN A 65 -19.49 7.20 -12.63
CA GLN A 65 -20.15 8.29 -13.35
C GLN A 65 -19.44 8.63 -14.67
N GLN A 66 -18.11 8.71 -14.67
CA GLN A 66 -17.32 8.95 -15.90
C GLN A 66 -17.52 7.84 -16.93
N ARG A 67 -17.56 6.58 -16.48
CA ARG A 67 -17.86 5.44 -17.35
C ARG A 67 -19.29 5.49 -17.89
N GLN A 68 -20.26 5.86 -17.06
CA GLN A 68 -21.66 5.99 -17.47
C GLN A 68 -21.85 7.07 -18.54
N VAL A 69 -21.20 8.23 -18.40
CA VAL A 69 -21.24 9.31 -19.39
C VAL A 69 -20.63 8.86 -20.73
N ARG A 70 -19.48 8.16 -20.68
CA ARG A 70 -18.84 7.62 -21.90
C ARG A 70 -19.72 6.62 -22.63
N THR A 71 -20.41 5.74 -21.90
CA THR A 71 -21.28 4.72 -22.50
C THR A 71 -22.61 5.31 -23.00
N ARG A 72 -23.19 6.29 -22.30
CA ARG A 72 -24.43 6.95 -22.75
C ARG A 72 -24.20 7.88 -23.95
N GLY A 73 -23.06 8.56 -24.01
CA GLY A 73 -22.72 9.42 -25.13
C GLY A 73 -22.37 8.67 -26.42
N SER A 74 -21.97 7.39 -26.33
CA SER A 74 -21.70 6.56 -27.51
C SER A 74 -22.93 5.85 -28.09
N ASP A 75 -24.10 6.01 -27.48
CA ASP A 75 -25.35 5.30 -27.84
C ASP A 75 -26.39 6.22 -28.50
N ASP A 76 -26.11 7.53 -28.60
CA ASP A 76 -26.99 8.56 -29.21
C ASP A 76 -26.50 9.01 -30.60
N GLU A 77 -25.59 8.24 -31.21
CA GLU A 77 -25.33 8.36 -32.65
C GLU A 77 -26.51 7.73 -33.39
N LYS A 78 -27.48 8.60 -33.71
CA LYS A 78 -28.46 8.52 -34.80
C LYS A 78 -28.43 7.19 -35.56
N SER A 79 -29.38 6.30 -35.27
CA SER A 79 -29.85 5.33 -36.27
C SER A 79 -30.54 6.10 -37.41
N ASP A 80 -29.74 6.69 -38.29
CA ASP A 80 -30.16 7.24 -39.58
C ASP A 80 -29.36 6.57 -40.71
N ASP A 81 -28.86 5.36 -40.47
CA ASP A 81 -28.32 4.52 -41.52
C ASP A 81 -29.47 3.70 -42.12
N GLU A 82 -30.02 4.25 -43.20
CA GLU A 82 -30.79 3.53 -44.21
C GLU A 82 -29.92 2.41 -44.81
N TRP A 83 -29.87 1.28 -44.10
CA TRP A 83 -29.59 -0.04 -44.67
C TRP A 83 -30.72 -1.00 -44.29
#